data_AF-H0TJ31-F1
#
_entry.id   AF-H0TJ31-F1
#
_cell.length_a   1.000
_cell.length_b   1.000
_cell.length_c   1.000
_cell.angle_alpha   90.00
_cell.angle_beta   90.00
_cell.angle_gamma   90.00
#
_symmetry.space_group_name_H-M   'P 1'
#
loop_
_entity.id
_entity.type
_entity.pdbx_description
1 polymer ?
#
loop_
_entity_poly.entity_id
_entity_poly.type
_entity_poly.pdbx_seq_one_letter_code
_entity_poly.pdbx_strand_id
1 'polypeptide(L)'
;MRKFGLALFAIASAYAAAGAAAVASEIVYHPVNPTFGGSPLNGSFLLSQAQAQGEGVKSGSQGPDLSGLNNALSNLNGPAIIVNPTPSGSSPAPTSAVRSLVP
;
A
#
# COMPACT_ATOMS: atom_id res chain seq x y z
N MET A 1 -46.29 8.67 -47.14
CA MET A 1 -45.66 7.33 -47.25
C MET A 1 -44.12 7.36 -47.17
N ARG A 2 -43.41 8.32 -47.80
CA ARG A 2 -41.93 8.35 -47.82
C ARG A 2 -41.24 8.62 -46.45
N LYS A 3 -41.87 9.41 -45.58
CA LYS A 3 -41.36 9.75 -44.23
C LYS A 3 -41.45 8.58 -43.23
N PHE A 4 -42.42 7.68 -43.45
CA PHE A 4 -42.66 6.52 -42.60
C PHE A 4 -41.56 5.45 -42.79
N GLY A 5 -41.11 5.25 -44.04
CA GLY A 5 -39.97 4.38 -44.35
C GLY A 5 -38.65 4.89 -43.77
N LEU A 6 -38.41 6.21 -43.83
CA LEU A 6 -37.23 6.83 -43.22
C LEU A 6 -37.21 6.63 -41.69
N ALA A 7 -38.37 6.82 -41.03
CA ALA A 7 -38.51 6.61 -39.59
C ALA A 7 -38.24 5.15 -39.18
N LEU A 8 -38.77 4.18 -39.93
CA LEU A 8 -38.52 2.76 -39.67
C LEU A 8 -37.05 2.37 -39.87
N PHE A 9 -36.39 2.92 -40.89
CA PHE A 9 -34.96 2.67 -41.12
C PHE A 9 -34.09 3.28 -40.01
N ALA A 10 -34.41 4.49 -39.55
CA ALA A 10 -33.72 5.13 -38.43
C ALA A 10 -33.88 4.34 -37.12
N ILE A 11 -35.09 3.83 -36.84
CA ILE A 11 -35.38 2.99 -35.67
C ILE A 11 -34.60 1.67 -35.75
N ALA A 12 -34.59 1.00 -36.90
CA ALA A 12 -33.84 -0.25 -37.09
C ALA A 12 -32.33 -0.04 -36.91
N SER A 13 -31.79 1.06 -37.42
CA SER A 13 -30.37 1.41 -37.25
C SER A 13 -30.01 1.71 -35.79
N ALA A 14 -30.88 2.42 -35.06
CA ALA A 14 -30.65 2.72 -33.64
C ALA A 14 -30.73 1.46 -32.77
N TYR A 15 -31.65 0.54 -33.09
CA TYR A 15 -31.77 -0.75 -32.41
C TYR A 15 -30.54 -1.64 -32.63
N ALA A 16 -30.00 -1.67 -33.85
CA ALA A 16 -28.78 -2.42 -34.16
C ALA A 16 -27.55 -1.87 -33.41
N ALA A 17 -27.45 -0.55 -33.23
CA ALA A 17 -26.34 0.09 -32.52
C ALA A 17 -26.40 -0.14 -30.99
N ALA A 18 -27.59 -0.38 -30.42
CA ALA A 18 -27.78 -0.57 -28.98
C ALA A 18 -27.24 -1.92 -28.45
N GLY A 19 -26.97 -2.89 -29.33
CA GLY A 19 -26.45 -4.22 -28.97
C GLY A 19 -24.94 -4.35 -29.03
N ALA A 20 -24.19 -3.27 -29.25
CA ALA A 20 -22.73 -3.32 -29.28
C ALA A 20 -22.18 -3.81 -27.94
N ALA A 21 -21.34 -4.85 -27.97
CA ALA A 21 -20.73 -5.40 -26.78
C ALA A 21 -19.85 -4.34 -26.10
N ALA A 22 -20.17 -4.01 -24.84
CA ALA A 22 -19.34 -3.12 -24.04
C ALA A 22 -18.01 -3.81 -23.73
N VAL A 23 -16.94 -3.32 -24.34
CA VAL A 23 -15.58 -3.81 -24.09
C VAL A 23 -15.08 -3.14 -22.81
N ALA A 24 -15.22 -3.84 -21.69
CA ALA A 24 -14.65 -3.42 -20.41
C ALA A 24 -13.38 -4.23 -20.12
N SER A 25 -12.31 -3.54 -19.71
CA SER A 25 -11.12 -4.19 -19.15
C SER A 25 -11.36 -4.53 -17.68
N GLU A 26 -10.67 -5.57 -17.19
CA GLU A 26 -10.69 -5.89 -15.77
C GLU A 26 -10.11 -4.74 -14.95
N ILE A 27 -10.78 -4.41 -13.84
CA ILE A 27 -10.22 -3.53 -12.81
C ILE A 27 -9.83 -4.42 -11.64
N VAL A 28 -8.55 -4.82 -11.62
CA VAL A 28 -7.98 -5.55 -10.48
C VAL A 28 -7.62 -4.55 -9.39
N TYR A 29 -8.21 -4.71 -8.20
CA TYR A 29 -7.81 -3.92 -7.04
C TYR A 29 -6.55 -4.50 -6.40
N HIS A 30 -5.50 -3.69 -6.35
CA HIS A 30 -4.30 -3.99 -5.58
C HIS A 30 -4.21 -3.03 -4.40
N PRO A 31 -4.20 -3.54 -3.16
CA PRO A 31 -4.00 -2.71 -1.99
C PRO A 31 -2.69 -1.92 -2.10
N VAL A 32 -2.73 -0.62 -1.83
CA VAL A 32 -1.53 0.21 -1.86
C VAL A 32 -0.62 -0.03 -0.66
N ASN A 33 -1.22 -0.40 0.48
CA ASN A 33 -0.52 -0.65 1.73
C ASN A 33 0.04 -2.10 1.74
N PRO A 34 1.37 -2.27 1.98
CA PRO A 34 2.01 -3.58 2.05
C PRO A 34 1.35 -4.56 3.03
N THR A 35 0.77 -4.10 4.14
CA THR A 35 0.16 -4.98 5.16
C THR A 35 -1.07 -5.73 4.67
N PHE A 36 -1.69 -5.26 3.58
CA PHE A 36 -2.85 -5.90 2.95
C PHE A 36 -2.47 -6.68 1.67
N GLY A 37 -1.17 -6.93 1.42
CA GLY A 37 -0.69 -7.62 0.22
C GLY A 37 -0.33 -6.69 -0.95
N GLY A 38 -0.15 -5.40 -0.67
CA GLY A 38 0.37 -4.42 -1.62
C GLY A 38 1.87 -4.52 -1.86
N SER A 39 2.38 -3.67 -2.76
CA SER A 39 3.81 -3.65 -3.06
C SER A 39 4.63 -3.16 -1.85
N PRO A 40 5.60 -3.95 -1.34
CA PRO A 40 6.47 -3.56 -0.24
C PRO A 40 7.36 -2.34 -0.54
N LEU A 41 7.57 -2.01 -1.82
CA LEU A 41 8.26 -0.79 -2.26
C LEU A 41 7.56 0.50 -1.78
N ASN A 42 6.24 0.44 -1.55
CA ASN A 42 5.46 1.59 -1.07
C ASN A 42 5.61 1.80 0.45
N GLY A 43 6.22 0.86 1.18
CA GLY A 43 6.26 0.88 2.64
C GLY A 43 7.00 2.08 3.21
N SER A 44 8.18 2.39 2.68
CA SER A 44 9.00 3.52 3.16
C SER A 44 8.34 4.87 2.88
N PHE A 45 7.70 5.02 1.71
CA PHE A 45 6.97 6.22 1.34
C PHE A 45 5.73 6.45 2.22
N LEU A 46 4.88 5.43 2.38
CA LEU A 46 3.67 5.53 3.20
C LEU A 46 3.99 5.80 4.68
N LEU A 47 5.08 5.21 5.19
CA LEU A 47 5.53 5.44 6.56
C LEU A 47 6.15 6.83 6.75
N SER A 48 6.94 7.32 5.80
CA SER A 48 7.46 8.69 5.82
C SER A 48 6.32 9.72 5.77
N GLN A 49 5.30 9.48 4.94
CA GLN A 49 4.09 10.30 4.89
C GLN A 49 3.33 10.31 6.22
N ALA A 50 3.22 9.14 6.87
CA ALA A 50 2.59 9.01 8.18
C ALA A 50 3.39 9.75 9.27
N GLN A 51 4.72 9.75 9.22
CA GLN A 51 5.56 10.54 10.13
C GLN A 51 5.38 12.03 9.89
N ALA A 52 5.38 12.50 8.65
CA ALA A 52 5.28 13.93 8.34
C ALA A 52 3.93 14.57 8.77
N GLN A 53 2.86 13.78 8.85
CA GLN A 53 1.49 14.29 9.06
C GLN A 53 0.78 13.72 10.29
N GLY A 54 1.26 12.62 10.87
CA GLY A 54 0.59 11.91 11.96
C GLY A 54 0.74 12.60 13.31
N GLU A 55 -0.23 12.46 14.21
CA GLU A 55 -0.18 13.05 15.55
C GLU A 55 1.05 12.64 16.38
N GLY A 56 1.76 11.57 15.98
CA GLY A 56 3.04 11.15 16.55
C GLY A 56 4.22 12.13 16.35
N VAL A 57 4.17 13.06 15.38
CA VAL A 57 5.19 14.14 15.30
C VAL A 57 5.09 15.16 16.43
N LYS A 58 3.93 15.25 17.10
CA LYS A 58 3.73 16.18 18.22
C LYS A 58 4.29 15.65 19.54
N SER A 59 4.57 14.34 19.62
CA SER A 59 5.08 13.68 20.82
C SER A 59 6.57 13.32 20.66
N GLY A 60 7.44 14.32 20.77
CA GLY A 60 8.87 14.18 21.07
C GLY A 60 9.72 13.26 20.17
N SER A 61 10.28 13.82 19.10
CA SER A 61 11.63 13.56 18.52
C SER A 61 12.21 12.14 18.36
N GLN A 62 11.44 11.06 18.53
CA GLN A 62 11.87 9.69 18.22
C GLN A 62 10.89 9.09 17.19
N GLY A 63 11.23 9.28 15.92
CA GLY A 63 10.52 8.58 14.85
C GLY A 63 10.67 7.06 15.00
N PRO A 64 9.69 6.26 14.52
CA PRO A 64 9.80 4.81 14.43
C PRO A 64 11.12 4.34 13.79
N ASP A 65 11.76 3.30 14.34
CA ASP A 65 12.93 2.66 13.72
C ASP A 65 12.55 2.00 12.38
N LEU A 66 13.25 2.39 11.31
CA LEU A 66 12.99 1.97 9.93
C LEU A 66 13.97 0.90 9.44
N SER A 67 14.92 0.48 10.28
CA SER A 67 15.99 -0.46 9.93
C SER A 67 15.45 -1.80 9.41
N GLY A 68 14.44 -2.36 10.07
CA GLY A 68 13.79 -3.61 9.65
C GLY A 68 13.13 -3.54 8.28
N LEU A 69 12.60 -2.38 7.90
CA LEU A 69 11.99 -2.17 6.60
C LEU A 69 13.05 -2.06 5.48
N ASN A 70 14.19 -1.41 5.74
CA ASN A 70 15.30 -1.33 4.78
C ASN A 70 15.91 -2.70 4.50
N ASN A 71 15.99 -3.57 5.51
CA ASN A 71 16.44 -4.95 5.36
C ASN A 71 15.46 -5.77 4.51
N ALA A 72 14.16 -5.61 4.76
CA ALA A 72 13.12 -6.26 3.96
C ALA A 72 13.15 -5.78 2.49
N LEU A 73 13.36 -4.48 2.26
CA LEU A 73 13.44 -3.92 0.91
C LEU A 73 14.67 -4.42 0.15
N SER A 74 15.83 -4.47 0.82
CA SER A 74 17.07 -4.99 0.23
C SER A 74 16.93 -6.45 -0.20
N ASN A 75 16.14 -7.22 0.55
CA ASN A 75 15.92 -8.64 0.28
C ASN A 75 14.97 -8.90 -0.91
N LEU A 76 14.09 -7.96 -1.26
CA LEU A 76 13.20 -8.09 -2.41
C LEU A 76 13.93 -7.92 -3.75
N ASN A 77 15.06 -7.21 -3.73
CA ASN A 77 15.93 -7.05 -4.89
C ASN A 77 17.01 -8.15 -4.97
N GLY A 78 17.09 -9.05 -3.99
CA GLY A 78 17.98 -10.20 -3.96
C GLY A 78 17.31 -11.49 -4.44
N PRO A 79 18.08 -12.54 -4.80
CA PRO A 79 17.51 -13.86 -5.08
C PRO A 79 16.78 -14.37 -3.82
N ALA A 80 15.51 -14.72 -3.97
CA ALA A 80 14.56 -15.10 -2.93
C ALA A 80 15.19 -15.80 -1.70
N ILE A 81 15.13 -15.16 -0.53
CA ILE A 81 15.57 -15.78 0.74
C ILE A 81 14.53 -16.82 1.20
N ILE A 82 14.98 -18.06 1.31
CA ILE A 82 14.38 -19.10 2.15
C ILE A 82 14.57 -18.68 3.62
N VAL A 83 13.49 -18.35 4.32
CA VAL A 83 13.54 -17.93 5.74
C VAL A 83 13.94 -19.13 6.61
N ASN A 84 15.18 -19.13 7.09
CA ASN A 84 15.60 -19.94 8.24
C ASN A 84 15.48 -19.06 9.51
N PRO A 85 14.72 -19.46 10.54
CA PRO A 85 14.57 -18.65 11.74
C PRO A 85 15.78 -18.85 12.66
N THR A 86 16.77 -17.96 12.61
CA THR A 86 17.79 -17.84 13.67
C THR A 86 17.45 -16.66 14.59
N PRO A 87 17.49 -16.84 15.93
CA PRO A 87 17.08 -15.82 16.88
C PRO A 87 18.18 -14.77 17.04
N SER A 88 17.92 -13.54 16.62
CA SER A 88 18.78 -12.39 16.96
C SER A 88 18.39 -11.85 18.33
N GLY A 89 19.18 -12.17 19.37
CA GLY A 89 19.30 -11.35 20.58
C GLY A 89 19.81 -9.95 20.23
N SER A 90 19.81 -8.94 21.10
CA SER A 90 19.68 -8.85 22.54
C SER A 90 19.36 -7.37 22.85
N SER A 91 18.30 -7.08 23.61
CA SER A 91 18.02 -5.71 24.07
C SER A 91 18.68 -5.50 25.45
N PRO A 92 19.63 -4.56 25.64
CA PRO A 92 20.11 -4.25 26.97
C PRO A 92 19.06 -3.42 27.71
N ALA A 93 18.64 -3.90 28.89
CA ALA A 93 17.72 -3.21 29.78
C ALA A 93 18.28 -1.82 30.21
N PRO A 94 17.45 -0.77 30.32
CA PRO A 94 17.90 0.52 30.80
C PRO A 94 18.19 0.47 32.31
N THR A 95 19.46 0.61 32.67
CA THR A 95 19.94 0.73 34.05
C THR A 95 19.56 2.11 34.61
N SER A 96 18.45 2.18 35.37
CA SER A 96 18.02 3.41 36.03
C SER A 96 18.93 3.80 37.20
N ALA A 97 19.51 4.98 37.06
CA ALA A 97 20.23 5.83 38.00
C ALA A 97 20.19 5.46 39.50
N VAL A 98 21.41 5.30 40.04
CA VAL A 98 21.78 5.29 41.46
C VAL A 98 21.33 6.60 42.13
N ARG A 99 20.23 6.56 42.88
CA ARG A 99 19.82 7.65 43.79
C ARG A 99 20.38 7.38 45.18
N SER A 100 21.56 7.98 45.42
CA SER A 100 22.20 8.14 46.73
C SER A 100 21.24 8.79 47.73
N LEU A 101 20.85 8.05 48.77
CA LEU A 101 20.24 8.57 50.00
C LEU A 101 21.01 8.02 51.21
N VAL A 102 21.98 8.79 51.69
CA VAL A 102 22.42 8.82 53.11
C VAL A 102 22.88 10.26 53.37
N PRO A 103 22.35 10.92 54.40
CA PRO A 103 23.21 11.42 55.46
C PRO A 103 22.99 10.68 56.79
#